data_AF-A0A3B1IW79-F1
#
_entry.id   AF-A0A3B1IW79-F1
#
_cell.length_a   1.000
_cell.length_b   1.000
_cell.length_c   1.000
_cell.angle_alpha   90.00
_cell.angle_beta   90.00
_cell.angle_gamma   90.00
#
_symmetry.space_group_name_H-M   'P 1'
#
loop_
_entity.id
_entity.type
_entity.pdbx_description
1 polymer ?
#
loop_
_entity_poly.entity_id
_entity_poly.type
_entity_poly.pdbx_seq_one_letter_code
_entity_poly.pdbx_strand_id
1 'polypeptide(L)'
;MKVGPLLSRFLYSKIQSLNARCQKRAKESKSGESEVEAQKKRANESKSGESEVEAQKKRANESKSGESEVEAQKKRANESKSGESEVEAQKKRANESKSGESEVEAQKKRANESKSGESEVEAQKKRANESKSGESEVEAQKKRANESKSGESEVEAQKKRANESKSGESEVEAQKKRANESKSGESEVEAQKKRANESKSGESEVEAQKKRANESKSGESEVEAQKKRANESKSGESEVEAQKKRANESKSGESEVEAQKKRANESKSGESEVEAQKKRANESKSGESEVEAQKKRANESKSGEAAQF
;
A
#
# COMPACT_ATOMS: atom_id res chain seq x y z
N MET A 1 -67.50 -3.18 -30.93
CA MET A 1 -66.30 -3.64 -31.68
C MET A 1 -65.50 -4.58 -30.77
N LYS A 2 -65.52 -5.90 -31.04
CA LYS A 2 -64.72 -6.88 -30.28
C LYS A 2 -63.30 -6.88 -30.86
N VAL A 3 -62.37 -6.25 -30.15
CA VAL A 3 -60.95 -6.26 -30.52
C VAL A 3 -60.44 -7.70 -30.34
N GLY A 4 -60.07 -8.35 -31.44
CA GLY A 4 -59.83 -9.79 -31.50
C GLY A 4 -58.57 -10.28 -30.75
N PRO A 5 -58.49 -11.59 -30.45
CA PRO A 5 -57.47 -12.24 -29.62
C PRO A 5 -56.02 -12.11 -30.14
N LEU A 6 -55.83 -11.68 -31.39
CA LEU A 6 -54.50 -11.40 -31.96
C LEU A 6 -53.85 -10.14 -31.34
N LEU A 7 -54.63 -9.10 -31.01
CA LEU A 7 -54.11 -7.93 -30.29
C LEU A 7 -53.71 -8.30 -28.85
N SER A 8 -54.50 -9.18 -28.22
CA SER A 8 -54.21 -9.69 -26.87
C SER A 8 -52.91 -10.49 -26.83
N ARG A 9 -52.67 -11.41 -27.77
CA ARG A 9 -51.41 -12.18 -27.85
C ARG A 9 -50.19 -11.30 -28.18
N PHE A 10 -50.35 -10.30 -29.05
CA PHE A 10 -49.27 -9.36 -29.38
C PHE A 10 -48.91 -8.47 -28.19
N LEU A 11 -49.91 -7.94 -27.48
CA LEU A 11 -49.72 -7.19 -26.24
C LEU A 11 -49.09 -8.05 -25.15
N TYR A 12 -49.54 -9.29 -24.97
CA TYR A 12 -49.00 -10.22 -23.98
C TYR A 12 -47.54 -10.60 -24.25
N SER A 13 -47.17 -10.88 -25.50
CA SER A 13 -45.79 -11.13 -25.91
C SER A 13 -44.89 -9.90 -25.74
N LYS A 14 -45.42 -8.69 -26.01
CA LYS A 14 -44.70 -7.43 -25.83
C LYS A 14 -44.50 -7.10 -24.35
N ILE A 15 -45.50 -7.36 -23.49
CA ILE A 15 -45.42 -7.25 -22.03
C ILE A 15 -44.43 -8.26 -21.46
N GLN A 16 -44.45 -9.52 -21.90
CA GLN A 16 -43.43 -10.51 -21.48
C GLN A 16 -42.02 -10.13 -21.97
N SER A 17 -41.88 -9.59 -23.18
CA SER A 17 -40.61 -9.07 -23.70
C SER A 17 -40.12 -7.82 -22.96
N LEU A 18 -41.03 -6.98 -22.48
CA LEU A 18 -40.76 -5.81 -21.63
C LEU A 18 -40.39 -6.23 -20.21
N ASN A 19 -41.10 -7.17 -19.58
CA ASN A 19 -40.76 -7.74 -18.28
C ASN A 19 -39.41 -8.48 -18.31
N ALA A 20 -39.12 -9.24 -19.36
CA ALA A 20 -37.82 -9.86 -19.60
C ALA A 20 -36.71 -8.83 -19.90
N ARG A 21 -37.06 -7.62 -20.34
CA ARG A 21 -36.13 -6.48 -20.50
C ARG A 21 -35.92 -5.72 -19.19
N CYS A 22 -36.95 -5.56 -18.35
CA CYS A 22 -36.84 -5.01 -16.98
C CYS A 22 -35.91 -5.87 -16.10
N GLN A 23 -35.94 -7.20 -16.21
CA GLN A 23 -34.97 -8.08 -15.53
C GLN A 23 -33.53 -8.00 -16.10
N LYS A 24 -33.34 -7.44 -17.31
CA LYS A 24 -32.02 -7.40 -17.99
C LYS A 24 -31.21 -6.13 -17.70
N ARG A 25 -31.86 -4.97 -17.51
CA ARG A 25 -31.22 -3.68 -17.18
C ARG A 25 -32.21 -2.80 -16.41
N ALA A 26 -31.83 -2.32 -15.23
CA ALA A 26 -32.57 -1.27 -14.52
C ALA A 26 -31.73 0.02 -14.44
N LYS A 27 -32.41 1.16 -14.51
CA LYS A 27 -31.88 2.48 -14.15
C LYS A 27 -32.80 3.06 -13.10
N GLU A 28 -32.29 3.38 -11.92
CA GLU A 28 -33.07 3.92 -10.80
C GLU A 28 -32.38 5.14 -10.22
N SER A 29 -33.17 6.17 -9.90
CA SER A 29 -32.74 7.37 -9.19
C SER A 29 -33.70 7.58 -8.03
N LYS A 30 -33.21 7.64 -6.80
CA LYS A 30 -34.01 7.88 -5.59
C LYS A 30 -33.37 9.01 -4.75
N SER A 31 -34.19 9.76 -4.03
CA SER A 31 -33.79 10.82 -3.10
C SER A 31 -34.56 10.68 -1.79
N GLY A 32 -33.89 10.88 -0.66
CA GLY A 32 -34.43 10.58 0.68
C GLY A 32 -34.14 9.14 1.10
N GLU A 33 -34.74 8.70 2.22
CA GLU A 33 -34.63 7.33 2.72
C GLU A 33 -35.03 6.31 1.64
N SER A 34 -34.15 5.36 1.36
CA SER A 34 -34.45 4.36 0.35
C SER A 34 -33.77 3.00 0.54
N GLU A 35 -34.61 2.00 0.78
CA GLU A 35 -34.24 0.59 0.74
C GLU A 35 -34.35 0.03 -0.69
N VAL A 36 -33.41 -0.82 -1.09
CA VAL A 36 -33.45 -1.55 -2.37
C VAL A 36 -32.91 -2.96 -2.19
N GLU A 37 -33.78 -3.96 -2.32
CA GLU A 37 -33.41 -5.35 -2.57
C GLU A 37 -33.55 -5.65 -4.07
N ALA A 38 -32.50 -6.16 -4.72
CA ALA A 38 -32.58 -6.40 -6.17
C ALA A 38 -31.72 -7.55 -6.71
N GLN A 39 -32.36 -8.46 -7.45
CA GLN A 39 -31.70 -9.41 -8.36
C GLN A 39 -31.78 -8.94 -9.82
N LYS A 40 -30.69 -8.34 -10.33
CA LYS A 40 -30.66 -7.77 -11.68
C LYS A 40 -29.43 -8.25 -12.47
N LYS A 41 -29.58 -8.53 -13.78
CA LYS A 41 -28.41 -8.82 -14.63
C LYS A 41 -27.49 -7.61 -14.79
N ARG A 42 -28.05 -6.41 -14.87
CA ARG A 42 -27.31 -5.14 -14.90
C ARG A 42 -28.13 -4.05 -14.21
N ALA A 43 -27.49 -3.19 -13.44
CA ALA A 43 -28.14 -2.03 -12.83
C ALA A 43 -27.23 -0.80 -12.91
N ASN A 44 -27.85 0.37 -13.10
CA ASN A 44 -27.26 1.67 -12.81
C ASN A 44 -28.15 2.36 -11.78
N GLU A 45 -27.63 2.70 -10.61
CA GLU A 45 -28.40 3.30 -9.53
C GLU A 45 -27.74 4.59 -9.05
N SER A 46 -28.56 5.61 -8.79
CA SER A 46 -28.15 6.85 -8.14
C SER A 46 -29.05 7.09 -6.94
N LYS A 47 -28.48 7.22 -5.74
CA LYS A 47 -29.20 7.50 -4.50
C LYS A 47 -28.60 8.71 -3.80
N SER A 48 -29.44 9.52 -3.14
CA SER A 48 -29.04 10.64 -2.29
C SER A 48 -29.86 10.62 -1.02
N GLY A 49 -29.21 10.80 0.14
CA GLY A 49 -29.81 10.59 1.46
C GLY A 49 -29.51 9.17 1.99
N GLU A 50 -30.12 8.81 3.11
CA GLU A 50 -29.96 7.51 3.75
C GLU A 50 -30.37 6.36 2.82
N SER A 51 -29.48 5.38 2.65
CA SER A 51 -29.75 4.28 1.75
C SER A 51 -29.09 2.95 2.09
N GLU A 52 -29.95 1.96 2.36
CA GLU A 52 -29.58 0.56 2.44
C GLU A 52 -29.74 -0.13 1.07
N VAL A 53 -28.80 -1.01 0.73
CA VAL A 53 -28.85 -1.80 -0.51
C VAL A 53 -28.34 -3.21 -0.27
N GLU A 54 -29.23 -4.19 -0.45
CA GLU A 54 -28.86 -5.59 -0.59
C GLU A 54 -29.00 -6.02 -2.07
N ALA A 55 -27.92 -6.48 -2.69
CA ALA A 55 -27.96 -6.74 -4.14
C ALA A 55 -27.09 -7.89 -4.65
N GLN A 56 -27.71 -8.75 -5.46
CA GLN A 56 -27.02 -9.70 -6.33
C GLN A 56 -27.08 -9.26 -7.80
N LYS A 57 -25.94 -8.77 -8.33
CA LYS A 57 -25.86 -8.22 -9.69
C LYS A 57 -24.70 -8.80 -10.50
N LYS A 58 -24.92 -9.14 -11.79
CA LYS A 58 -23.78 -9.49 -12.67
C LYS A 58 -22.92 -8.27 -13.01
N ARG A 59 -23.53 -7.09 -13.17
CA ARG A 59 -22.81 -5.82 -13.36
C ARG A 59 -23.60 -4.69 -12.69
N ALA A 60 -22.93 -3.83 -11.94
CA ALA A 60 -23.54 -2.67 -11.31
C ALA A 60 -22.66 -1.42 -11.53
N ASN A 61 -23.31 -0.28 -11.75
CA ASN A 61 -22.73 1.05 -11.54
C ASN A 61 -23.60 1.76 -10.51
N GLU A 62 -23.04 2.18 -9.38
CA GLU A 62 -23.80 2.78 -8.28
C GLU A 62 -23.16 4.10 -7.86
N SER A 63 -23.98 5.12 -7.66
CA SER A 63 -23.59 6.40 -7.08
C SER A 63 -24.46 6.66 -5.87
N LYS A 64 -23.86 6.83 -4.69
CA LYS A 64 -24.55 7.16 -3.45
C LYS A 64 -23.95 8.42 -2.84
N SER A 65 -24.80 9.28 -2.27
CA SER A 65 -24.41 10.47 -1.51
C SER A 65 -25.21 10.52 -0.21
N GLY A 66 -24.56 10.80 0.91
CA GLY A 66 -25.13 10.66 2.25
C GLY A 66 -24.84 9.28 2.85
N GLU A 67 -25.47 8.98 3.98
CA GLU A 67 -25.30 7.73 4.72
C GLU A 67 -25.71 6.51 3.89
N SER A 68 -24.83 5.51 3.83
CA SER A 68 -25.11 4.34 3.02
C SER A 68 -24.45 3.03 3.45
N GLU A 69 -25.31 2.07 3.78
CA GLU A 69 -24.96 0.68 3.97
C GLU A 69 -25.12 -0.11 2.64
N VAL A 70 -24.19 -1.03 2.37
CA VAL A 70 -24.24 -1.88 1.17
C VAL A 70 -23.74 -3.28 1.50
N GLU A 71 -24.64 -4.26 1.35
CA GLU A 71 -24.28 -5.67 1.27
C GLU A 71 -24.45 -6.16 -0.19
N ALA A 72 -23.37 -6.64 -0.82
CA ALA A 72 -23.45 -6.98 -2.24
C ALA A 72 -22.56 -8.11 -2.74
N GLN A 73 -23.17 -8.98 -3.55
CA GLN A 73 -22.47 -9.98 -4.37
C GLN A 73 -22.49 -9.59 -5.86
N LYS A 74 -21.35 -9.13 -6.38
CA LYS A 74 -21.25 -8.60 -7.74
C LYS A 74 -20.14 -9.24 -8.58
N LYS A 75 -20.43 -9.63 -9.83
CA LYS A 75 -19.33 -10.07 -10.75
C LYS A 75 -18.47 -8.89 -11.22
N ARG A 76 -19.06 -7.72 -11.44
CA ARG A 76 -18.36 -6.47 -11.75
C ARG A 76 -19.11 -5.30 -11.13
N ALA A 77 -18.42 -4.41 -10.44
CA ALA A 77 -19.01 -3.21 -9.86
C ALA A 77 -18.14 -1.99 -10.19
N ASN A 78 -18.79 -0.86 -10.45
CA ASN A 78 -18.20 0.46 -10.28
C ASN A 78 -19.06 1.21 -9.25
N GLU A 79 -18.47 1.69 -8.17
CA GLU A 79 -19.22 2.34 -7.09
C GLU A 79 -18.57 3.68 -6.76
N SER A 80 -19.39 4.71 -6.58
CA SER A 80 -19.00 6.02 -6.08
C SER A 80 -19.86 6.31 -4.86
N LYS A 81 -19.23 6.52 -3.71
CA LYS A 81 -19.91 6.91 -2.46
C LYS A 81 -19.32 8.21 -1.94
N SER A 82 -20.16 9.09 -1.42
CA SER A 82 -19.77 10.33 -0.75
C SER A 82 -20.57 10.47 0.54
N GLY A 83 -19.91 10.82 1.65
CA GLY A 83 -20.48 10.77 2.99
C GLY A 83 -20.18 9.44 3.68
N GLU A 84 -20.83 9.19 4.82
CA GLU A 84 -20.64 8.00 5.63
C GLU A 84 -21.06 6.73 4.89
N SER A 85 -20.18 5.71 4.92
CA SER A 85 -20.46 4.48 4.18
C SER A 85 -19.82 3.21 4.72
N GLU A 86 -20.69 2.28 5.07
CA GLU A 86 -20.34 0.89 5.35
C GLU A 86 -20.51 0.03 4.09
N VAL A 87 -19.60 -0.93 3.87
CA VAL A 87 -19.64 -1.84 2.73
C VAL A 87 -19.14 -3.22 3.12
N GLU A 88 -20.03 -4.21 3.02
CA GLU A 88 -19.67 -5.62 2.99
C GLU A 88 -19.83 -6.15 1.55
N ALA A 89 -18.76 -6.67 0.94
CA ALA A 89 -18.83 -7.04 -0.48
C ALA A 89 -17.96 -8.21 -0.94
N GLN A 90 -18.59 -9.09 -1.71
CA GLN A 90 -17.92 -10.13 -2.50
C GLN A 90 -17.93 -9.78 -4.00
N LYS A 91 -16.76 -9.38 -4.53
CA LYS A 91 -16.65 -8.89 -5.93
C LYS A 91 -15.58 -9.62 -6.75
N LYS A 92 -15.92 -10.07 -7.97
CA LYS A 92 -14.86 -10.58 -8.88
C LYS A 92 -14.00 -9.45 -9.44
N ARG A 93 -14.59 -8.29 -9.71
CA ARG A 93 -13.89 -7.06 -10.14
C ARG A 93 -14.62 -5.86 -9.58
N ALA A 94 -13.91 -4.93 -8.96
CA ALA A 94 -14.47 -3.69 -8.45
C ALA A 94 -13.60 -2.50 -8.86
N ASN A 95 -14.24 -1.38 -9.17
CA ASN A 95 -13.64 -0.05 -9.07
C ASN A 95 -14.48 0.73 -8.06
N GLU A 96 -13.88 1.28 -7.02
CA GLU A 96 -14.61 1.99 -5.96
C GLU A 96 -13.95 3.34 -5.70
N SER A 97 -14.77 4.37 -5.58
CA SER A 97 -14.39 5.70 -5.13
C SER A 97 -15.23 6.03 -3.91
N LYS A 98 -14.58 6.30 -2.77
CA LYS A 98 -15.23 6.74 -1.55
C LYS A 98 -14.65 8.08 -1.11
N SER A 99 -15.51 8.99 -0.63
CA SER A 99 -15.12 10.27 -0.03
C SER A 99 -15.91 10.46 1.26
N GLY A 100 -15.25 10.88 2.33
CA GLY A 100 -15.80 10.90 3.68
C GLY A 100 -15.50 9.61 4.44
N GLU A 101 -16.15 9.44 5.59
CA GLU A 101 -15.96 8.29 6.48
C GLU A 101 -16.39 6.98 5.83
N SER A 102 -15.52 5.97 5.91
CA SER A 102 -15.80 4.70 5.27
C SER A 102 -15.16 3.47 5.87
N GLU A 103 -16.02 2.54 6.29
CA GLU A 103 -15.66 1.18 6.63
C GLU A 103 -15.84 0.25 5.43
N VAL A 104 -14.93 -0.72 5.27
CA VAL A 104 -14.99 -1.70 4.17
C VAL A 104 -14.49 -3.05 4.64
N GLU A 105 -15.37 -4.04 4.63
CA GLU A 105 -15.02 -5.45 4.66
C GLU A 105 -15.21 -6.06 3.26
N ALA A 106 -14.15 -6.61 2.65
CA ALA A 106 -14.33 -7.17 1.31
C ALA A 106 -13.41 -8.30 0.85
N GLN A 107 -14.02 -9.22 0.10
CA GLN A 107 -13.32 -10.24 -0.67
C GLN A 107 -13.34 -9.95 -2.18
N LYS A 108 -12.18 -9.57 -2.75
CA LYS A 108 -12.09 -9.16 -4.17
C LYS A 108 -11.02 -9.92 -4.96
N LYS A 109 -11.37 -10.43 -6.16
CA LYS A 109 -10.33 -10.99 -7.06
C LYS A 109 -9.47 -9.90 -7.70
N ARG A 110 -10.06 -8.76 -8.04
CA ARG A 110 -9.36 -7.57 -8.56
C ARG A 110 -10.09 -6.33 -8.08
N ALA A 111 -9.37 -5.38 -7.51
CA ALA A 111 -9.91 -4.12 -7.05
C ALA A 111 -9.02 -2.96 -7.51
N ASN A 112 -9.67 -1.85 -7.89
CA ASN A 112 -9.07 -0.52 -7.87
C ASN A 112 -9.90 0.32 -6.90
N GLU A 113 -9.27 0.91 -5.88
CA GLU A 113 -9.97 1.67 -4.86
C GLU A 113 -9.32 3.03 -4.68
N SER A 114 -10.14 4.07 -4.62
CA SER A 114 -9.74 5.42 -4.23
C SER A 114 -10.58 5.80 -3.01
N LYS A 115 -9.93 6.13 -1.90
CA LYS A 115 -10.57 6.62 -0.69
C LYS A 115 -9.99 7.98 -0.31
N SER A 116 -10.84 8.90 0.11
CA SER A 116 -10.44 10.20 0.66
C SER A 116 -11.23 10.47 1.94
N GLY A 117 -10.56 10.95 2.98
CA GLY A 117 -11.11 11.06 4.33
C GLY A 117 -10.80 9.82 5.16
N GLU A 118 -11.44 9.72 6.32
CA GLU A 118 -11.24 8.62 7.28
C GLU A 118 -11.68 7.28 6.70
N SER A 119 -10.80 6.27 6.82
CA SER A 119 -11.12 4.96 6.28
C SER A 119 -10.47 3.77 6.95
N GLU A 120 -11.33 2.86 7.41
CA GLU A 120 -10.96 1.52 7.84
C GLU A 120 -11.16 0.52 6.67
N VAL A 121 -10.26 -0.47 6.58
CA VAL A 121 -10.33 -1.51 5.53
C VAL A 121 -9.83 -2.83 6.07
N GLU A 122 -10.72 -3.81 6.09
CA GLU A 122 -10.36 -5.23 6.18
C GLU A 122 -10.57 -5.90 4.81
N ALA A 123 -9.51 -6.44 4.21
CA ALA A 123 -9.65 -6.98 2.86
C ALA A 123 -8.75 -8.15 2.47
N GLN A 124 -9.37 -9.15 1.82
CA GLN A 124 -8.68 -10.23 1.13
C GLN A 124 -8.73 -10.05 -0.40
N LYS A 125 -7.59 -9.69 -1.00
CA LYS A 125 -7.52 -9.37 -2.45
C LYS A 125 -6.46 -10.15 -3.21
N LYS A 126 -6.81 -10.71 -4.39
CA LYS A 126 -5.78 -11.33 -5.27
C LYS A 126 -4.93 -10.29 -5.98
N ARG A 127 -5.52 -9.16 -6.39
CA ARG A 127 -4.82 -8.02 -6.99
C ARG A 127 -5.53 -6.74 -6.57
N ALA A 128 -4.80 -5.77 -6.06
CA ALA A 128 -5.32 -4.48 -5.65
C ALA A 128 -4.43 -3.35 -6.19
N ASN A 129 -5.08 -2.26 -6.62
CA ASN A 129 -4.47 -0.94 -6.68
C ASN A 129 -5.29 -0.04 -5.75
N GLU A 130 -4.66 0.60 -4.78
CA GLU A 130 -5.34 1.40 -3.78
C GLU A 130 -4.67 2.77 -3.67
N SER A 131 -5.49 3.82 -3.66
CA SER A 131 -5.09 5.18 -3.35
C SER A 131 -5.90 5.64 -2.14
N LYS A 132 -5.23 6.02 -1.07
CA LYS A 132 -5.87 6.60 0.13
C LYS A 132 -5.28 7.97 0.42
N SER A 133 -6.12 8.93 0.76
CA SER A 133 -5.72 10.24 1.28
C SER A 133 -6.51 10.59 2.53
N GLY A 134 -5.83 11.10 3.55
CA GLY A 134 -6.39 11.29 4.89
C GLY A 134 -6.06 10.09 5.80
N GLU A 135 -6.70 10.06 6.97
CA GLU A 135 -6.50 9.04 8.00
C GLU A 135 -6.95 7.66 7.51
N SER A 136 -6.11 6.66 7.71
CA SER A 136 -6.43 5.31 7.25
C SER A 136 -5.78 4.16 7.98
N GLU A 137 -6.63 3.26 8.43
CA GLU A 137 -6.24 1.93 8.91
C GLU A 137 -6.47 0.88 7.81
N VAL A 138 -5.57 -0.11 7.74
CA VAL A 138 -5.65 -1.21 6.77
C VAL A 138 -5.12 -2.49 7.37
N GLU A 139 -6.01 -3.48 7.49
CA GLU A 139 -5.65 -4.88 7.64
C GLU A 139 -5.86 -5.61 6.29
N ALA A 140 -4.80 -6.21 5.72
CA ALA A 140 -4.94 -6.79 4.39
C ALA A 140 -4.06 -8.00 4.05
N GLN A 141 -4.71 -9.03 3.48
CA GLN A 141 -4.04 -10.15 2.83
C GLN A 141 -4.09 -10.05 1.29
N LYS A 142 -2.94 -9.72 0.67
CA LYS A 142 -2.87 -9.45 -0.79
C LYS A 142 -1.83 -10.29 -1.53
N LYS A 143 -2.21 -10.91 -2.66
CA LYS A 143 -1.20 -11.59 -3.53
C LYS A 143 -0.35 -10.59 -4.32
N ARG A 144 -0.94 -9.49 -4.78
CA ARG A 144 -0.25 -8.38 -5.46
C ARG A 144 -0.95 -7.08 -5.11
N ALA A 145 -0.19 -6.09 -4.66
CA ALA A 145 -0.71 -4.78 -4.30
C ALA A 145 0.16 -3.68 -4.91
N ASN A 146 -0.48 -2.62 -5.39
CA ASN A 146 0.12 -1.29 -5.53
C ASN A 146 -0.67 -0.36 -4.62
N GLU A 147 -0.02 0.32 -3.70
CA GLU A 147 -0.70 1.19 -2.72
C GLU A 147 -0.02 2.55 -2.69
N SER A 148 -0.83 3.60 -2.72
CA SER A 148 -0.42 4.98 -2.51
C SER A 148 -1.22 5.52 -1.34
N LYS A 149 -0.54 5.99 -0.30
CA LYS A 149 -1.15 6.56 0.90
C LYS A 149 -0.56 7.94 1.15
N SER A 150 -1.42 8.90 1.48
CA SER A 150 -1.03 10.24 1.87
C SER A 150 -1.79 10.67 3.12
N GLY A 151 -1.09 11.27 4.08
CA GLY A 151 -1.63 11.52 5.42
C GLY A 151 -1.30 10.37 6.38
N GLU A 152 -1.92 10.39 7.55
CA GLU A 152 -1.72 9.41 8.61
C GLU A 152 -2.21 8.02 8.19
N SER A 153 -1.35 7.01 8.41
CA SER A 153 -1.74 5.64 8.06
C SER A 153 -1.09 4.55 8.89
N GLU A 154 -1.92 3.64 9.37
CA GLU A 154 -1.51 2.38 9.97
C GLU A 154 -1.75 1.21 9.01
N VAL A 155 -0.80 0.29 8.95
CA VAL A 155 -0.82 -0.82 7.99
C VAL A 155 -0.34 -2.12 8.59
N GLU A 156 -1.27 -3.06 8.76
CA GLU A 156 -0.94 -4.46 8.99
C GLU A 156 -1.17 -5.28 7.70
N ALA A 157 -0.11 -5.88 7.14
CA ALA A 157 -0.26 -6.54 5.84
C ALA A 157 0.63 -7.76 5.55
N GLN A 158 -0.02 -8.81 5.05
CA GLN A 158 0.64 -9.98 4.47
C GLN A 158 0.59 -9.96 2.93
N LYS A 159 1.73 -9.68 2.28
CA LYS A 159 1.80 -9.46 0.82
C LYS A 159 2.82 -10.36 0.10
N LYS A 160 2.41 -11.02 -0.99
CA LYS A 160 3.41 -11.75 -1.83
C LYS A 160 4.25 -10.80 -2.69
N ARG A 161 3.66 -9.73 -3.21
CA ARG A 161 4.35 -8.68 -3.97
C ARG A 161 3.66 -7.35 -3.69
N ALA A 162 4.42 -6.34 -3.31
CA ALA A 162 3.91 -5.00 -3.02
C ALA A 162 4.79 -3.95 -3.71
N ASN A 163 4.14 -2.91 -4.24
CA ASN A 163 4.74 -1.59 -4.44
C ASN A 163 3.96 -0.63 -3.56
N GLU A 164 4.64 0.11 -2.68
CA GLU A 164 3.99 1.05 -1.77
C GLU A 164 4.67 2.40 -1.83
N SER A 165 3.86 3.45 -1.90
CA SER A 165 4.29 4.83 -1.75
C SER A 165 3.50 5.44 -0.60
N LYS A 166 4.19 5.94 0.42
CA LYS A 166 3.60 6.60 1.58
C LYS A 166 4.18 8.00 1.71
N SER A 167 3.33 8.98 1.99
CA SER A 167 3.71 10.35 2.31
C SER A 167 2.96 10.85 3.53
N GLY A 168 3.66 11.44 4.49
CA GLY A 168 3.11 11.77 5.81
C GLY A 168 3.46 10.68 6.83
N GLU A 169 2.82 10.75 7.99
CA GLU A 169 3.03 9.85 9.11
C GLU A 169 2.54 8.43 8.78
N SER A 170 3.39 7.43 9.05
CA SER A 170 2.99 6.05 8.80
C SER A 170 3.65 5.01 9.69
N GLU A 171 2.81 4.13 10.23
CA GLU A 171 3.22 2.90 10.91
C GLU A 171 2.96 1.69 10.02
N VAL A 172 3.92 0.75 9.99
CA VAL A 172 3.87 -0.39 9.07
C VAL A 172 4.40 -1.66 9.71
N GLU A 173 3.49 -2.59 10.00
CA GLU A 173 3.82 -3.98 10.31
C GLU A 173 3.56 -4.86 9.07
N ALA A 174 4.60 -5.51 8.54
CA ALA A 174 4.40 -6.29 7.32
C ALA A 174 5.32 -7.47 7.03
N GLN A 175 4.69 -8.56 6.56
CA GLN A 175 5.37 -9.73 6.02
C GLN A 175 5.29 -9.77 4.47
N LYS A 176 6.42 -9.51 3.80
CA LYS A 176 6.46 -9.39 2.32
C LYS A 176 7.47 -10.32 1.64
N LYS A 177 7.07 -11.06 0.59
CA LYS A 177 8.05 -11.82 -0.22
C LYS A 177 8.88 -10.92 -1.13
N ARG A 178 8.28 -9.90 -1.72
CA ARG A 178 8.97 -8.89 -2.54
C ARG A 178 8.29 -7.55 -2.34
N ALA A 179 9.05 -6.52 -2.02
CA ALA A 179 8.54 -5.17 -1.81
C ALA A 179 9.41 -4.15 -2.55
N ASN A 180 8.78 -3.15 -3.14
CA ASN A 180 9.38 -1.85 -3.41
C ASN A 180 8.62 -0.83 -2.57
N GLU A 181 9.32 -0.04 -1.77
CA GLU A 181 8.70 0.95 -0.90
C GLU A 181 9.38 2.30 -1.06
N SER A 182 8.56 3.35 -1.17
CA SER A 182 8.98 4.74 -1.08
C SER A 182 8.22 5.37 0.06
N LYS A 183 8.92 5.90 1.05
CA LYS A 183 8.34 6.62 2.19
C LYS A 183 8.91 8.03 2.24
N SER A 184 8.06 9.01 2.51
CA SER A 184 8.44 10.40 2.72
C SER A 184 7.70 10.95 3.93
N GLY A 185 8.41 11.65 4.81
CA GLY A 185 7.89 12.06 6.12
C GLY A 185 8.23 11.02 7.19
N GLU A 186 7.59 11.16 8.35
CA GLU A 186 7.81 10.31 9.52
C GLU A 186 7.30 8.88 9.27
N SER A 187 8.13 7.89 9.61
CA SER A 187 7.73 6.50 9.44
C SER A 187 8.38 5.52 10.39
N GLU A 188 7.55 4.67 10.99
CA GLU A 188 7.96 3.48 11.73
C GLU A 188 7.68 2.22 10.92
N VAL A 189 8.65 1.29 10.92
CA VAL A 189 8.59 0.11 10.06
C VAL A 189 9.13 -1.13 10.74
N GLU A 190 8.23 -2.04 11.10
CA GLU A 190 8.57 -3.42 11.46
C GLU A 190 8.30 -4.37 10.28
N ALA A 191 9.34 -5.03 9.75
CA ALA A 191 9.11 -5.87 8.57
C ALA A 191 10.04 -7.06 8.33
N GLN A 192 9.41 -8.17 7.94
CA GLN A 192 10.08 -9.36 7.44
C GLN A 192 9.98 -9.48 5.91
N LYS A 193 11.12 -9.28 5.21
CA LYS A 193 11.15 -9.25 3.73
C LYS A 193 12.15 -10.22 3.10
N LYS A 194 11.73 -11.01 2.09
CA LYS A 194 12.72 -11.83 1.32
C LYS A 194 13.54 -10.99 0.35
N ARG A 195 12.93 -9.98 -0.30
CA ARG A 195 13.61 -9.04 -1.18
C ARG A 195 12.94 -7.68 -1.04
N ALA A 196 13.72 -6.64 -0.79
CA ALA A 196 13.22 -5.28 -0.66
C ALA A 196 14.07 -4.31 -1.47
N ASN A 197 13.43 -3.34 -2.11
CA ASN A 197 14.03 -2.06 -2.49
C ASN A 197 13.30 -0.99 -1.69
N GLU A 198 14.01 -0.15 -0.94
CA GLU A 198 13.39 0.89 -0.12
C GLU A 198 14.07 2.22 -0.38
N SER A 199 13.25 3.26 -0.51
CA SER A 199 13.68 4.66 -0.49
C SER A 199 12.93 5.32 0.66
N LYS A 200 13.66 5.94 1.58
CA LYS A 200 13.07 6.72 2.67
C LYS A 200 13.65 8.13 2.65
N SER A 201 12.79 9.12 2.84
CA SER A 201 13.19 10.52 3.00
C SER A 201 12.45 11.16 4.17
N GLY A 202 13.17 11.87 5.03
CA GLY A 202 12.65 12.35 6.31
C GLY A 202 12.99 11.38 7.44
N GLU A 203 12.34 11.57 8.59
CA GLU A 203 12.56 10.80 9.81
C GLU A 203 12.06 9.36 9.66
N SER A 204 12.88 8.39 10.05
CA SER A 204 12.45 6.99 9.99
C SER A 204 13.12 6.07 10.99
N GLU A 205 12.30 5.25 11.64
CA GLU A 205 12.71 4.12 12.45
C GLU A 205 12.42 2.80 11.72
N VAL A 206 13.37 1.87 11.77
CA VAL A 206 13.30 0.65 10.96
C VAL A 206 13.85 -0.56 11.70
N GLU A 207 12.96 -1.46 12.11
CA GLU A 207 13.30 -2.81 12.53
C GLU A 207 13.03 -3.81 11.39
N ALA A 208 14.06 -4.48 10.88
CA ALA A 208 13.83 -5.38 9.74
C ALA A 208 14.76 -6.58 9.55
N GLN A 209 14.12 -7.71 9.22
CA GLN A 209 14.81 -8.93 8.78
C GLN A 209 14.70 -9.12 7.25
N LYS A 210 15.83 -8.97 6.54
CA LYS A 210 15.85 -9.01 5.06
C LYS A 210 16.84 -10.03 4.47
N LYS A 211 16.41 -10.89 3.53
CA LYS A 211 17.38 -11.76 2.80
C LYS A 211 18.19 -10.99 1.77
N ARG A 212 17.60 -10.02 1.07
CA ARG A 212 18.28 -9.12 0.13
C ARG A 212 17.61 -7.76 0.20
N ALA A 213 18.40 -6.71 0.37
CA ALA A 213 17.89 -5.35 0.43
C ALA A 213 18.75 -4.42 -0.45
N ASN A 214 18.10 -3.50 -1.14
CA ASN A 214 18.70 -2.24 -1.59
C ASN A 214 17.97 -1.12 -0.86
N GLU A 215 18.70 -0.25 -0.17
CA GLU A 215 18.11 0.83 0.60
C GLU A 215 18.78 2.15 0.27
N SER A 216 17.96 3.19 0.08
CA SER A 216 18.38 4.58 0.02
C SER A 216 17.65 5.31 1.14
N LYS A 217 18.40 6.01 2.00
CA LYS A 217 17.83 6.82 3.08
C LYS A 217 18.41 8.23 2.99
N SER A 218 17.56 9.23 3.11
CA SER A 218 17.96 10.64 3.23
C SER A 218 17.25 11.31 4.39
N GLY A 219 17.97 12.07 5.20
CA GLY A 219 17.44 12.62 6.45
C GLY A 219 17.75 11.71 7.63
N GLU A 220 17.13 11.99 8.77
CA GLU A 220 17.36 11.29 10.04
C GLU A 220 16.81 9.86 9.99
N SER A 221 17.63 8.90 10.44
CA SER A 221 17.18 7.52 10.49
C SER A 221 17.86 6.66 11.54
N GLU A 222 17.04 5.89 12.26
CA GLU A 222 17.48 4.79 13.10
C GLU A 222 17.17 3.43 12.44
N VAL A 223 18.10 2.50 12.54
CA VAL A 223 18.02 1.25 11.79
C VAL A 223 18.58 0.07 12.57
N GLU A 224 17.69 -0.81 13.03
CA GLU A 224 18.06 -2.15 13.50
C GLU A 224 17.76 -3.20 12.41
N ALA A 225 18.79 -3.88 11.90
CA ALA A 225 18.54 -4.82 10.80
C ALA A 225 19.48 -6.03 10.66
N GLN A 226 18.85 -7.19 10.42
CA GLN A 226 19.53 -8.42 10.05
C GLN A 226 19.41 -8.71 8.54
N LYS A 227 20.53 -8.59 7.80
CA LYS A 227 20.54 -8.71 6.33
C LYS A 227 21.52 -9.77 5.79
N LYS A 228 21.08 -10.67 4.90
CA LYS A 228 22.05 -11.59 4.23
C LYS A 228 22.87 -10.89 3.14
N ARG A 229 22.27 -9.98 2.39
CA ARG A 229 22.95 -9.15 1.39
C ARG A 229 22.29 -7.77 1.37
N ALA A 230 23.08 -6.72 1.47
CA ALA A 230 22.59 -5.35 1.45
C ALA A 230 23.44 -4.49 0.50
N ASN A 231 22.78 -3.60 -0.24
CA ASN A 231 23.38 -2.39 -0.78
C ASN A 231 22.67 -1.22 -0.10
N GLU A 232 23.42 -0.31 0.51
CA GLU A 232 22.84 0.81 1.26
C GLU A 232 23.50 2.11 0.83
N SER A 233 22.68 3.14 0.60
CA SER A 233 23.10 4.53 0.45
C SER A 233 22.41 5.33 1.54
N LYS A 234 23.18 6.07 2.32
CA LYS A 234 22.66 6.92 3.40
C LYS A 234 23.23 8.32 3.25
N SER A 235 22.36 9.32 3.37
CA SER A 235 22.73 10.72 3.37
C SER A 235 22.02 11.47 4.49
N GLY A 236 22.75 12.27 5.26
CA GLY A 236 22.22 12.91 6.48
C GLY A 236 22.53 12.06 7.72
N GLU A 237 21.91 12.42 8.84
CA GLU A 237 22.15 11.82 10.14
C GLU A 237 21.59 10.39 10.21
N SER A 238 22.39 9.44 10.71
CA SER A 238 21.92 8.07 10.84
C SER A 238 22.61 7.28 11.94
N GLU A 239 21.81 6.53 12.69
CA GLU A 239 22.25 5.52 13.63
C GLU A 239 21.90 4.12 13.10
N VAL A 240 22.83 3.17 13.24
CA VAL A 240 22.74 1.89 12.53
C VAL A 240 23.32 0.75 13.35
N GLU A 241 22.44 -0.13 13.83
CA GLU A 241 22.82 -1.44 14.35
C GLU A 241 22.50 -2.54 13.31
N ALA A 242 23.53 -3.24 12.81
CA ALA A 242 23.27 -4.23 11.75
C ALA A 242 24.21 -5.44 11.66
N GLN A 243 23.59 -6.61 11.50
CA GLN A 243 24.28 -7.86 11.16
C GLN A 243 24.15 -8.18 9.66
N LYS A 244 25.27 -8.15 8.92
CA LYS A 244 25.28 -8.36 7.46
C LYS A 244 26.26 -9.46 7.01
N LYS A 245 25.81 -10.42 6.18
CA LYS A 245 26.77 -11.37 5.57
C LYS A 245 27.59 -10.75 4.43
N ARG A 246 26.98 -9.88 3.63
CA ARG A 246 27.65 -9.11 2.57
C ARG A 246 27.00 -7.74 2.48
N ALA A 247 27.79 -6.68 2.50
CA ALA A 247 27.30 -5.31 2.40
C ALA A 247 28.13 -4.52 1.39
N ASN A 248 27.46 -3.68 0.60
CA ASN A 248 28.06 -2.52 -0.03
C ASN A 248 27.38 -1.28 0.59
N GLU A 249 28.14 -0.36 1.13
CA GLU A 249 27.59 0.83 1.80
C GLU A 249 28.25 2.09 1.27
N SER A 250 27.42 3.10 0.99
CA SER A 250 27.84 4.47 0.75
C SER A 250 27.20 5.35 1.82
N LYS A 251 27.99 6.14 2.52
CA LYS A 251 27.53 7.04 3.58
C LYS A 251 28.04 8.44 3.32
N SER A 252 27.16 9.42 3.41
CA SER A 252 27.50 10.84 3.33
C SER A 252 26.82 11.62 4.45
N GLY A 253 27.55 12.48 5.16
CA GLY A 253 27.03 13.17 6.35
C GLY A 253 27.33 12.41 7.63
N GLU A 254 26.73 12.85 8.74
CA GLU A 254 26.97 12.33 10.09
C GLU A 254 26.39 10.92 10.26
N SER A 255 27.19 9.99 10.78
CA SER A 255 26.71 8.63 11.02
C SER A 255 27.42 7.90 12.12
N GLU A 256 26.63 7.21 12.94
CA GLU A 256 27.06 6.22 13.94
C GLU A 256 26.67 4.82 13.49
N VAL A 257 27.59 3.87 13.62
CA VAL A 257 27.39 2.52 13.06
C VAL A 257 28.03 1.46 13.93
N GLU A 258 27.19 0.59 14.48
CA GLU A 258 27.60 -0.69 15.06
C GLU A 258 27.27 -1.84 14.09
N ALA A 259 28.28 -2.55 13.58
CA ALA A 259 27.99 -3.59 12.58
C ALA A 259 28.93 -4.80 12.55
N GLN A 260 28.32 -5.99 12.48
CA GLN A 260 29.03 -7.23 12.21
C GLN A 260 28.90 -7.65 10.73
N LYS A 261 30.03 -7.66 10.00
CA LYS A 261 30.04 -7.93 8.55
C LYS A 261 31.01 -9.06 8.17
N LYS A 262 30.55 -10.08 7.42
CA LYS A 262 31.50 -11.08 6.86
C LYS A 262 32.31 -10.53 5.68
N ARG A 263 31.69 -9.71 4.83
CA ARG A 263 32.36 -9.03 3.72
C ARG A 263 31.72 -7.66 3.53
N ALA A 264 32.52 -6.61 3.43
CA ALA A 264 32.04 -5.25 3.25
C ALA A 264 32.85 -4.52 2.16
N ASN A 265 32.18 -3.74 1.33
CA ASN A 265 32.77 -2.62 0.59
C ASN A 265 32.11 -1.35 1.12
N GLU A 266 32.90 -0.37 1.54
CA GLU A 266 32.37 0.85 2.15
C GLU A 266 33.03 2.08 1.55
N SER A 267 32.20 3.07 1.25
CA SER A 267 32.61 4.42 0.88
C SER A 267 31.98 5.40 1.85
N LYS A 268 32.80 6.27 2.43
CA LYS A 268 32.36 7.26 3.41
C LYS A 268 32.86 8.64 3.03
N SER A 269 31.98 9.63 3.16
CA SER A 269 32.28 11.04 3.03
C SER A 269 31.64 11.85 4.17
N GLY A 270 32.38 12.71 4.85
CA GLY A 270 31.87 13.47 6.01
C GLY A 270 32.19 12.77 7.33
N GLU A 271 31.60 13.27 8.41
CA GLU A 271 31.86 12.83 9.79
C GLU A 271 31.23 11.46 10.07
N SER A 272 32.01 10.53 10.64
CA SER A 272 31.46 9.22 11.00
C SER A 272 32.24 8.54 12.11
N GLU A 273 31.48 7.91 13.02
CA GLU A 273 31.98 6.98 14.02
C GLU A 273 31.52 5.56 13.67
N VAL A 274 32.45 4.60 13.66
CA VAL A 274 32.12 3.21 13.31
C VAL A 274 32.83 2.20 14.19
N GLU A 275 32.03 1.40 14.88
CA GLU A 275 32.45 0.16 15.53
C GLU A 275 32.05 -1.04 14.65
N ALA A 276 33.04 -1.79 14.14
CA ALA A 276 32.72 -2.88 13.21
C ALA A 276 33.66 -4.08 13.24
N GLN A 277 33.08 -5.28 13.33
CA GLN A 277 33.80 -6.53 13.13
C GLN A 277 33.68 -7.02 11.68
N LYS A 278 34.80 -7.06 10.96
CA LYS A 278 34.84 -7.41 9.53
C LYS A 278 35.80 -8.56 9.22
N LYS A 279 35.33 -9.62 8.55
CA LYS A 279 36.27 -10.68 8.09
C LYS A 279 37.06 -10.27 6.84
N ARG A 280 36.44 -9.50 5.93
CA ARG A 280 37.08 -8.91 4.74
C ARG A 280 36.45 -7.56 4.46
N ALA A 281 37.27 -6.54 4.23
CA ALA A 281 36.80 -5.17 3.96
C ALA A 281 37.59 -4.51 2.82
N ASN A 282 36.90 -3.76 1.96
CA ASN A 282 37.50 -2.71 1.13
C ASN A 282 36.88 -1.37 1.55
N GLU A 283 37.70 -0.37 1.84
CA GLU A 283 37.22 0.91 2.38
C GLU A 283 37.84 2.09 1.63
N SER A 284 37.00 3.06 1.26
CA SER A 284 37.41 4.38 0.77
C SER A 284 36.84 5.46 1.68
N LYS A 285 37.67 6.38 2.15
CA LYS A 285 37.27 7.45 3.09
C LYS A 285 37.72 8.82 2.60
N SER A 286 36.86 9.81 2.75
CA SER A 286 37.16 11.24 2.61
C SER A 286 36.47 12.03 3.73
N GLY A 287 37.14 13.00 4.36
CA GLY A 287 36.62 13.71 5.53
C GLY A 287 37.06 13.08 6.87
N GLU A 288 36.53 13.62 7.97
CA GLU A 288 36.88 13.22 9.33
C GLU A 288 36.17 11.91 9.72
N SER A 289 36.91 10.94 10.25
CA SER A 289 36.28 9.66 10.65
C SER A 289 37.06 8.95 11.74
N GLU A 290 36.35 8.52 12.77
CA GLU A 290 36.85 7.59 13.78
C GLU A 290 36.35 6.17 13.47
N VAL A 291 37.25 5.19 13.50
CA VAL A 291 36.91 3.81 13.17
C VAL A 291 37.63 2.85 14.10
N GLU A 292 36.84 2.17 14.94
CA GLU A 292 37.27 1.02 15.71
C GLU A 292 36.81 -0.26 15.00
N ALA A 293 37.71 -0.85 14.20
CA ALA A 293 37.35 -1.99 13.37
C ALA A 293 38.32 -3.16 13.49
N GLN A 294 37.82 -4.30 13.95
CA GLN A 294 38.56 -5.57 13.91
C GLN A 294 38.44 -6.21 12.53
N LYS A 295 39.55 -6.19 11.77
CA LYS A 295 39.60 -6.70 10.39
C LYS A 295 40.57 -7.87 10.26
N LYS A 296 40.12 -9.00 9.68
CA LYS A 296 41.05 -10.11 9.35
C LYS A 296 41.83 -9.88 8.06
N ARG A 297 41.27 -9.18 7.08
CA ARG A 297 41.90 -8.79 5.81
C ARG A 297 41.24 -7.50 5.31
N ALA A 298 42.03 -6.48 4.99
CA ALA A 298 41.53 -5.16 4.58
C ALA A 298 42.31 -4.60 3.39
N ASN A 299 41.64 -3.80 2.56
CA ASN A 299 42.27 -2.88 1.62
C ASN A 299 41.67 -1.48 1.84
N GLU A 300 42.50 -0.47 2.03
CA GLU A 300 42.08 0.86 2.47
C GLU A 300 42.69 1.94 1.59
N SER A 301 41.88 2.92 1.19
CA SER A 301 42.30 4.14 0.51
C SER A 301 41.70 5.35 1.21
N LYS A 302 42.51 6.31 1.62
CA LYS A 302 42.08 7.58 2.20
C LYS A 302 42.46 8.71 1.26
N SER A 303 41.53 9.64 1.02
CA SER A 303 41.81 10.88 0.29
C SER A 303 41.11 12.03 1.01
N GLY A 304 41.90 12.84 1.72
CA GLY A 304 41.50 14.02 2.49
C GLY A 304 42.76 14.74 2.99
N GLU A 305 42.86 16.02 2.65
CA GLU A 305 43.87 17.05 2.93
C GLU A 305 45.22 16.65 3.58
N ALA A 306 46.29 16.77 2.79
CA ALA A 306 47.61 17.10 3.31
C ALA A 306 47.63 18.60 3.59
N ALA A 307 47.61 19.00 4.87
CA ALA A 307 48.11 20.30 5.24
C ALA A 307 49.63 20.30 4.97
N GLN A 308 50.05 20.94 3.87
CA GLN A 308 51.43 21.41 3.72
C GLN A 308 51.61 22.59 4.68
N PHE A 309 52.65 22.47 5.52
CA PHE A 309 53.30 23.47 6.40
C PHE A 309 52.53 24.73 6.79
#